data_AF-A0A7S1LS48-F1
#
_entry.id   AF-A0A7S1LS48-F1
#
_cell.length_a   1.000
_cell.length_b   1.000
_cell.length_c   1.000
_cell.angle_alpha   90.00
_cell.angle_beta   90.00
_cell.angle_gamma   90.00
#
_symmetry.space_group_name_H-M   'P 1'
#
loop_
_entity.id
_entity.type
_entity.pdbx_description
1 polymer ?
#
loop_
_entity_poly.entity_id
_entity_poly.type
_entity_poly.pdbx_seq_one_letter_code
_entity_poly.pdbx_strand_id
1 'polypeptide(L)'
;MDREDFFEAELFAREPRLAWAYWLHCCRELRQQLPHSGHETIQTWIGRGMLRGFVITSSVGGQWRAAGLPEDALLEAQGIALELQCSQPCCDETWPFPEHLGLSEDPETHRVVGDLPVCPKCGRVARPSVEMLGSDPSFARPRAARQEACLVQWLDSV
;
A
#
# COMPACT_ATOMS: atom_id res chain seq x y z
N MET A 1 15.88 -3.49 17.75
CA MET A 1 15.28 -2.84 16.57
C MET A 1 13.88 -2.49 16.98
N ASP A 2 13.58 -1.21 16.98
CA ASP A 2 12.26 -0.72 17.35
C ASP A 2 11.30 -0.92 16.17
N ARG A 3 9.99 -0.90 16.45
CA ARG A 3 8.99 -1.14 15.42
C ARG A 3 9.11 -0.15 14.25
N GLU A 4 9.49 1.09 14.55
CA GLU A 4 9.59 2.19 13.58
C GLU A 4 10.68 1.95 12.53
N ASP A 5 11.74 1.22 12.89
CA ASP A 5 12.85 0.88 11.99
C ASP A 5 12.38 0.07 10.76
N PHE A 6 11.30 -0.71 10.91
CA PHE A 6 10.71 -1.49 9.81
C PHE A 6 9.94 -0.64 8.80
N PHE A 7 9.69 0.63 9.11
CA PHE A 7 9.07 1.60 8.23
C PHE A 7 10.11 2.54 7.60
N GLU A 8 11.41 2.27 7.69
CA GLU A 8 12.43 2.98 6.93
C GLU A 8 12.56 2.38 5.52
N ALA A 9 12.45 3.23 4.47
CA ALA A 9 12.59 2.76 3.09
C ALA A 9 13.92 2.04 2.83
N GLU A 10 15.00 2.53 3.45
CA GLU A 10 16.35 1.99 3.28
C GLU A 10 16.52 0.57 3.83
N LEU A 11 15.66 0.12 4.75
CA LEU A 11 15.74 -1.25 5.29
C LEU A 11 15.56 -2.30 4.20
N PHE A 12 14.74 -2.02 3.16
CA PHE A 12 14.58 -2.91 2.01
C PHE A 12 15.83 -2.99 1.12
N ALA A 13 16.73 -2.01 1.20
CA ALA A 13 18.01 -2.06 0.50
C ALA A 13 19.11 -2.68 1.39
N ARG A 14 19.16 -2.29 2.67
CA ARG A 14 20.18 -2.69 3.65
C ARG A 14 20.00 -4.12 4.16
N GLU A 15 18.79 -4.49 4.57
CA GLU A 15 18.46 -5.81 5.12
C GLU A 15 17.11 -6.35 4.58
N PRO A 16 17.01 -6.63 3.27
CA PRO A 16 15.73 -6.94 2.62
C PRO A 16 15.03 -8.16 3.21
N ARG A 17 15.77 -9.18 3.65
CA ARG A 17 15.17 -10.38 4.26
C ARG A 17 14.56 -10.11 5.64
N LEU A 18 15.11 -9.15 6.38
CA LEU A 18 14.58 -8.71 7.67
C LEU A 18 13.36 -7.81 7.45
N ALA A 19 13.44 -6.86 6.52
CA ALA A 19 12.31 -6.02 6.12
C ALA A 19 11.11 -6.87 5.70
N TRP A 20 11.34 -7.87 4.86
CA TRP A 20 10.30 -8.78 4.39
C TRP A 20 9.78 -9.72 5.47
N ALA A 21 10.53 -10.03 6.55
CA ALA A 21 9.96 -10.82 7.64
C ALA A 21 8.80 -10.08 8.32
N TYR A 22 9.03 -8.80 8.64
CA TYR A 22 8.00 -7.94 9.22
C TYR A 22 6.85 -7.66 8.23
N TRP A 23 7.17 -7.18 7.03
CA TRP A 23 6.14 -6.78 6.07
C TRP A 23 5.35 -7.95 5.50
N LEU A 24 5.92 -9.16 5.41
CA LEU A 24 5.17 -10.35 5.05
C LEU A 24 4.08 -10.65 6.07
N HIS A 25 4.37 -10.53 7.36
CA HIS A 25 3.37 -10.66 8.41
C HIS A 25 2.29 -9.58 8.28
N CYS A 26 2.67 -8.31 8.17
CA CYS A 26 1.71 -7.21 8.01
C CYS A 26 0.80 -7.40 6.78
N CYS A 27 1.35 -7.78 5.62
CA CYS A 27 0.57 -8.00 4.41
C CYS A 27 -0.37 -9.21 4.55
N ARG A 28 0.04 -10.27 5.24
CA ARG A 28 -0.83 -11.43 5.53
C ARG A 28 -2.02 -11.03 6.40
N GLU A 29 -1.79 -10.25 7.45
CA GLU A 29 -2.86 -9.75 8.32
C GLU A 29 -3.81 -8.82 7.56
N LEU A 30 -3.27 -7.84 6.83
CA LEU A 30 -4.08 -6.91 6.03
C LEU A 30 -4.94 -7.62 4.99
N ARG A 31 -4.43 -8.67 4.34
CA ARG A 31 -5.19 -9.45 3.36
C ARG A 31 -6.41 -10.16 3.96
N GLN A 32 -6.38 -10.48 5.25
CA GLN A 32 -7.51 -11.11 5.94
C GLN A 32 -8.57 -10.09 6.39
N GLN A 33 -8.26 -8.78 6.33
CA GLN A 33 -9.19 -7.74 6.73
C GLN A 33 -10.21 -7.47 5.63
N LEU A 34 -11.48 -7.76 5.93
CA LEU A 34 -12.61 -7.42 5.07
C LEU A 34 -13.10 -6.00 5.38
N PRO A 35 -13.68 -5.28 4.40
CA PRO A 35 -14.38 -4.04 4.69
C PRO A 35 -15.50 -4.29 5.70
N HIS A 36 -15.52 -3.51 6.78
CA HIS A 36 -16.63 -3.53 7.74
C HIS A 36 -17.82 -2.70 7.24
N SER A 37 -18.98 -2.85 7.88
CA SER A 37 -20.26 -2.20 7.51
C SER A 37 -20.18 -0.67 7.33
N GLY A 38 -19.31 0.02 8.07
CA GLY A 38 -19.05 1.45 7.88
C GLY A 38 -18.52 1.82 6.49
N HIS A 39 -17.62 1.00 5.91
CA HIS A 39 -17.11 1.20 4.54
C HIS A 39 -18.25 1.04 3.53
N GLU A 40 -19.04 -0.02 3.67
CA GLU A 40 -20.18 -0.32 2.79
C GLU A 40 -21.27 0.76 2.86
N THR A 41 -21.53 1.28 4.06
CA THR A 41 -22.53 2.32 4.29
C THR A 41 -22.14 3.63 3.59
N ILE A 42 -20.91 4.09 3.80
CA ILE A 42 -20.39 5.31 3.17
C ILE A 42 -20.32 5.14 1.65
N GLN A 43 -19.81 4.00 1.19
CA GLN A 43 -19.78 3.66 -0.23
C GLN A 43 -21.18 3.68 -0.84
N THR A 44 -22.18 3.12 -0.16
CA THR A 44 -23.58 3.12 -0.63
C THR A 44 -24.15 4.52 -0.71
N TRP A 45 -23.92 5.35 0.31
CA TRP A 45 -24.44 6.72 0.32
C TRP A 45 -23.84 7.58 -0.79
N ILE A 46 -22.53 7.47 -1.02
CA ILE A 46 -21.84 8.17 -2.11
C ILE A 46 -22.30 7.62 -3.46
N GLY A 47 -22.24 6.30 -3.67
CA GLY A 47 -22.57 5.66 -4.94
C GLY A 47 -24.03 5.80 -5.38
N ARG A 48 -24.96 5.99 -4.43
CA ARG A 48 -26.38 6.28 -4.71
C ARG A 48 -26.71 7.77 -4.77
N GLY A 49 -25.72 8.66 -4.61
CA GLY A 49 -25.93 10.11 -4.59
C GLY A 49 -26.70 10.62 -3.37
N MET A 50 -26.82 9.82 -2.30
CA MET A 50 -27.43 10.22 -1.02
C MET A 50 -26.51 11.14 -0.21
N LEU A 51 -25.20 11.06 -0.46
CA LEU A 51 -24.17 11.90 0.11
C LEU A 51 -23.23 12.37 -1.00
N ARG A 52 -23.08 13.68 -1.17
CA ARG A 52 -21.94 14.23 -1.92
C ARG A 52 -20.72 14.14 -1.03
N GLY A 53 -19.91 13.10 -1.20
CA GLY A 53 -18.79 12.80 -0.33
C GLY A 53 -17.55 12.36 -1.10
N PHE A 54 -16.39 12.59 -0.49
CA PHE A 54 -15.09 12.12 -0.93
C PHE A 54 -14.36 11.57 0.30
N VAL A 55 -13.68 10.43 0.14
CA VAL A 55 -12.96 9.78 1.25
C VAL A 55 -11.47 10.03 1.08
N ILE A 56 -10.83 10.54 2.14
CA ILE A 56 -9.36 10.61 2.25
C ILE A 56 -8.96 9.64 3.35
N THR A 57 -7.97 8.79 3.09
CA THR A 57 -7.52 7.80 4.07
C THR A 57 -6.00 7.73 4.15
N SER A 58 -5.51 7.57 5.38
CA SER A 58 -4.15 7.12 5.70
C SER A 58 -4.04 5.60 5.84
N SER A 59 -5.16 4.86 5.75
CA SER A 59 -5.13 3.40 5.79
C SER A 59 -4.50 2.86 4.51
N VAL A 60 -3.59 1.90 4.66
CA VAL A 60 -2.89 1.22 3.56
C VAL A 60 -3.47 -0.15 3.23
N GLY A 61 -4.59 -0.54 3.86
CA GLY A 61 -5.18 -1.88 3.72
C GLY A 61 -6.09 -2.05 2.49
N GLY A 62 -6.52 -0.97 1.84
CA GLY A 62 -7.35 -1.01 0.64
C GLY A 62 -8.82 -1.38 0.87
N GLN A 63 -9.32 -1.31 2.11
CA GLN A 63 -10.69 -1.70 2.44
C GLN A 63 -11.76 -0.84 1.74
N TRP A 64 -11.51 0.44 1.51
CA TRP A 64 -12.41 1.32 0.75
C TRP A 64 -12.62 0.85 -0.69
N ARG A 65 -11.54 0.47 -1.35
CA ARG A 65 -11.57 -0.10 -2.70
C ARG A 65 -12.27 -1.46 -2.70
N ALA A 66 -11.97 -2.31 -1.71
CA ALA A 66 -12.63 -3.61 -1.57
C ALA A 66 -14.15 -3.47 -1.33
N ALA A 67 -14.59 -2.42 -0.65
CA ALA A 67 -16.01 -2.09 -0.49
C ALA A 67 -16.68 -1.53 -1.77
N GLY A 68 -15.90 -1.26 -2.82
CA GLY A 68 -16.39 -0.73 -4.09
C GLY A 68 -16.58 0.78 -4.12
N LEU A 69 -15.84 1.53 -3.29
CA LEU A 69 -15.79 2.99 -3.43
C LEU A 69 -15.01 3.33 -4.71
N PRO A 70 -15.54 4.17 -5.61
CA PRO A 70 -14.87 4.46 -6.88
C PRO A 70 -13.62 5.31 -6.66
N GLU A 71 -12.62 5.14 -7.53
CA GLU A 71 -11.31 5.78 -7.41
C GLU A 71 -11.39 7.32 -7.51
N ASP A 72 -12.41 7.85 -8.19
CA ASP A 72 -12.68 9.29 -8.30
C ASP A 72 -13.35 9.90 -7.06
N ALA A 73 -13.66 9.09 -6.04
CA ALA A 73 -14.19 9.52 -4.74
C ALA A 73 -13.30 9.09 -3.56
N LEU A 74 -12.05 8.67 -3.83
CA LEU A 74 -11.14 8.11 -2.85
C LEU A 74 -9.72 8.65 -3.05
N LEU A 75 -9.07 9.08 -1.96
CA LEU A 75 -7.64 9.36 -1.88
C LEU A 75 -6.96 8.46 -0.84
N GLU A 76 -6.14 7.53 -1.33
CA GLU A 76 -5.27 6.64 -0.55
C GLU A 76 -3.90 7.31 -0.38
N ALA A 77 -3.82 8.27 0.54
CA ALA A 77 -2.72 9.23 0.62
C ALA A 77 -1.35 8.58 0.86
N GLN A 78 -1.32 7.45 1.60
CA GLN A 78 -0.09 6.75 1.99
C GLN A 78 0.17 5.47 1.18
N GLY A 79 -0.58 5.26 0.08
CA GLY A 79 -0.45 4.07 -0.76
C GLY A 79 -1.16 2.83 -0.17
N ILE A 80 -0.84 1.65 -0.70
CA ILE A 80 -1.49 0.38 -0.40
C ILE A 80 -0.46 -0.74 -0.20
N ALA A 81 -0.50 -1.38 0.96
CA ALA A 81 0.44 -2.44 1.35
C ALA A 81 0.28 -3.73 0.53
N LEU A 82 -0.92 -3.98 0.00
CA LEU A 82 -1.22 -5.10 -0.89
C LEU A 82 -0.93 -4.81 -2.36
N GLU A 83 -0.08 -3.82 -2.62
CA GLU A 83 0.60 -3.59 -3.88
C GLU A 83 2.11 -3.53 -3.64
N LEU A 84 2.86 -3.80 -4.69
CA LEU A 84 4.32 -3.75 -4.70
C LEU A 84 4.81 -2.60 -5.55
N GLN A 85 5.96 -2.07 -5.17
CA GLN A 85 6.74 -1.10 -5.92
C GLN A 85 8.24 -1.42 -5.83
N CYS A 86 9.08 -0.74 -6.62
CA CYS A 86 10.53 -0.86 -6.45
C CYS A 86 10.96 -0.28 -5.09
N SER A 87 11.98 -0.88 -4.45
CA SER A 87 12.63 -0.32 -3.25
C SER A 87 13.59 0.83 -3.55
N GLN A 88 13.78 1.15 -4.83
CA GLN A 88 14.65 2.23 -5.30
C GLN A 88 13.88 3.12 -6.27
N PRO A 89 14.27 4.39 -6.45
CA PRO A 89 13.60 5.34 -7.34
C PRO A 89 13.90 5.04 -8.82
N CYS A 90 13.60 3.83 -9.29
CA CYS A 90 13.82 3.45 -10.69
C CYS A 90 12.61 3.72 -11.59
N CYS A 91 11.40 3.69 -11.02
CA CYS A 91 10.14 3.94 -11.71
C CYS A 91 9.02 4.15 -10.70
N ASP A 92 7.94 4.80 -11.13
CA ASP A 92 6.77 5.10 -10.30
C ASP A 92 5.62 4.08 -10.51
N GLU A 93 5.95 2.86 -10.93
CA GLU A 93 4.96 1.81 -11.18
C GLU A 93 4.68 1.00 -9.92
N THR A 94 3.40 0.71 -9.69
CA THR A 94 2.94 -0.27 -8.70
C THR A 94 2.30 -1.46 -9.40
N TRP A 95 2.37 -2.63 -8.78
CA TRP A 95 1.74 -3.85 -9.28
C TRP A 95 1.10 -4.65 -8.14
N PRO A 96 0.11 -5.51 -8.44
CA PRO A 96 -0.57 -6.27 -7.42
C PRO A 96 0.40 -7.14 -6.59
N PHE A 97 0.18 -7.20 -5.28
CA PHE A 97 0.91 -8.12 -4.43
C PHE A 97 0.47 -9.56 -4.78
N PRO A 98 1.41 -10.49 -5.05
CA PRO A 98 1.08 -11.86 -5.46
C PRO A 98 0.24 -12.60 -4.42
N GLU A 99 -0.67 -13.47 -4.86
CA GLU A 99 -1.43 -14.33 -3.94
C GLU A 99 -0.48 -15.13 -3.03
N HIS A 100 0.61 -15.64 -3.61
CA HIS A 100 1.66 -16.37 -2.88
C HIS A 100 3.05 -15.83 -3.27
N LEU A 101 3.84 -15.44 -2.26
CA LEU A 101 5.23 -14.99 -2.43
C LEU A 101 6.27 -16.10 -2.23
N GLY A 102 5.87 -17.30 -1.78
CA GLY A 102 6.80 -18.38 -1.47
C GLY A 102 7.77 -18.09 -0.31
N LEU A 103 7.56 -16.99 0.43
CA LEU A 103 8.38 -16.59 1.57
C LEU A 103 7.88 -17.20 2.88
N SER A 104 8.83 -17.66 3.70
CA SER A 104 8.59 -18.11 5.09
C SER A 104 9.59 -17.45 6.02
N GLU A 105 9.15 -17.01 7.20
CA GLU A 105 10.06 -16.51 8.23
C GLU A 105 10.81 -17.66 8.89
N ASP A 106 12.12 -17.52 9.04
CA ASP A 106 12.96 -18.35 9.89
C ASP A 106 12.85 -17.88 11.35
N PRO A 107 12.36 -18.72 12.28
CA PRO A 107 12.12 -18.33 13.68
C PRO A 107 13.41 -18.06 14.47
N GLU A 108 14.57 -18.54 14.03
CA GLU A 108 15.84 -18.31 14.72
C GLU A 108 16.47 -16.98 14.30
N THR A 109 16.37 -16.65 13.00
CA THR A 109 17.05 -15.48 12.42
C THR A 109 16.14 -14.28 12.18
N HIS A 110 14.82 -14.45 12.32
CA HIS A 110 13.77 -13.46 12.02
C HIS A 110 13.91 -12.87 10.61
N ARG A 111 14.32 -13.70 9.66
CA ARG A 111 14.52 -13.34 8.24
C ARG A 111 13.72 -14.27 7.36
N VAL A 112 13.26 -13.78 6.22
CA VAL A 112 12.56 -14.66 5.27
C VAL A 112 13.54 -15.54 4.49
N VAL A 113 13.13 -16.78 4.26
CA VAL A 113 13.71 -17.73 3.32
C VAL A 113 12.82 -17.79 2.08
N GLY A 114 13.45 -17.98 0.91
CA GLY A 114 12.79 -17.95 -0.41
C GLY A 114 13.24 -16.78 -1.28
N ASP A 115 12.65 -16.72 -2.48
CA ASP A 115 12.93 -15.69 -3.49
C ASP A 115 12.19 -14.39 -3.15
N LEU A 116 12.97 -13.34 -2.93
CA LEU A 116 12.40 -12.03 -2.66
C LEU A 116 11.71 -11.50 -3.92
N PRO A 117 10.57 -10.80 -3.80
CA PRO A 117 9.97 -10.14 -4.95
C PRO A 117 10.94 -9.07 -5.47
N VAL A 118 11.00 -8.94 -6.79
CA VAL A 118 11.89 -8.00 -7.47
C VAL A 118 11.11 -7.09 -8.40
N CYS A 119 11.66 -5.90 -8.63
CA CYS A 119 11.15 -4.96 -9.60
C CYS A 119 11.34 -5.53 -11.03
N PRO A 120 10.29 -5.57 -11.85
CA PRO A 120 10.38 -6.11 -13.21
C PRO A 120 11.28 -5.29 -14.15
N LYS A 121 11.59 -4.03 -13.80
CA LYS A 121 12.43 -3.14 -14.62
C LYS A 121 13.92 -3.23 -14.30
N CYS A 122 14.27 -3.23 -13.01
CA CYS A 122 15.68 -3.10 -12.59
C CYS A 122 16.20 -4.32 -11.81
N GLY A 123 15.35 -5.30 -11.49
CA GLY A 123 15.72 -6.51 -10.76
C GLY A 123 16.05 -6.31 -9.27
N ARG A 124 16.00 -5.08 -8.76
CA ARG A 124 16.17 -4.81 -7.32
C ARG A 124 14.95 -5.28 -6.53
N VAL A 125 15.13 -5.50 -5.23
CA VAL A 125 14.05 -5.94 -4.32
C VAL A 125 12.83 -5.02 -4.45
N ALA A 126 11.65 -5.61 -4.52
CA ALA A 126 10.39 -4.90 -4.41
C ALA A 126 9.98 -4.79 -2.94
N ARG A 127 9.16 -3.79 -2.64
CA ARG A 127 8.61 -3.55 -1.31
C ARG A 127 7.11 -3.24 -1.40
N PRO A 128 6.36 -3.32 -0.29
CA PRO A 128 4.99 -2.81 -0.25
C PRO A 128 4.91 -1.35 -0.69
N SER A 129 3.87 -1.01 -1.44
CA SER A 129 3.63 0.32 -2.01
C SER A 129 3.01 1.28 -0.99
N VAL A 130 3.73 1.48 0.11
CA VAL A 130 3.37 2.37 1.21
C VAL A 130 4.43 3.46 1.34
N GLU A 131 4.00 4.67 1.64
CA GLU A 131 4.92 5.76 1.98
C GLU A 131 5.60 5.43 3.32
N MET A 132 6.91 5.25 3.27
CA MET A 132 7.72 4.88 4.43
C MET A 132 8.09 6.13 5.25
N LEU A 133 8.43 5.95 6.53
CA LEU A 133 8.81 7.04 7.41
C LEU A 133 10.10 7.74 6.93
N GLY A 134 10.15 9.06 7.15
CA GLY A 134 11.28 9.88 6.74
C GLY A 134 11.21 10.29 5.27
N SER A 135 12.37 10.37 4.62
CA SER A 135 12.45 10.66 3.19
C SER A 135 12.37 9.37 2.39
N ASP A 136 11.29 9.22 1.62
CA ASP A 136 11.07 8.07 0.75
C ASP A 136 11.02 8.50 -0.72
N PRO A 137 12.18 8.72 -1.37
CA PRO A 137 12.23 9.12 -2.77
C PRO A 137 11.75 8.00 -3.72
N SER A 138 11.59 6.78 -3.22
CA SER A 138 11.12 5.64 -4.01
C SER A 138 9.60 5.55 -4.09
N PHE A 139 8.86 6.25 -3.22
CA PHE A 139 7.42 6.08 -3.11
C PHE A 139 6.68 6.44 -4.40
N ALA A 140 5.95 5.47 -4.95
CA ALA A 140 5.23 5.62 -6.20
C ALA A 140 3.95 6.44 -6.01
N ARG A 141 3.94 7.69 -6.49
CA ARG A 141 2.81 8.63 -6.37
C ARG A 141 1.77 8.67 -7.50
N PRO A 142 1.87 7.99 -8.67
CA PRO A 142 0.90 8.21 -9.76
C PRO A 142 -0.56 7.97 -9.40
N ARG A 143 -0.87 7.01 -8.52
CA ARG A 143 -2.26 6.82 -8.03
C ARG A 143 -2.69 7.99 -7.15
N ALA A 144 -1.92 8.29 -6.11
CA ALA A 144 -2.22 9.38 -5.19
C ALA A 144 -2.37 10.71 -5.95
N ALA A 145 -1.51 11.00 -6.93
CA ALA A 145 -1.61 12.19 -7.77
C ALA A 145 -2.91 12.26 -8.60
N ARG A 146 -3.38 11.12 -9.14
CA ARG A 146 -4.68 11.06 -9.85
C ARG A 146 -5.84 11.28 -8.90
N GLN A 147 -5.82 10.62 -7.74
CA GLN A 147 -6.84 10.75 -6.71
C GLN A 147 -6.89 12.16 -6.10
N GLU A 148 -5.73 12.81 -5.92
CA GLU A 148 -5.61 14.21 -5.51
C GLU A 148 -6.23 15.14 -6.54
N ALA A 149 -6.03 14.89 -7.85
CA ALA A 149 -6.69 15.65 -8.90
C ALA A 149 -8.22 15.49 -8.85
N CYS A 150 -8.73 14.27 -8.57
CA CYS A 150 -10.16 14.04 -8.35
C CYS A 150 -10.68 14.77 -7.11
N LEU A 151 -9.91 14.80 -6.02
CA LEU A 151 -10.26 15.55 -4.81
C LEU A 151 -10.38 17.05 -5.10
N VAL A 152 -9.43 17.64 -5.83
CA VAL A 152 -9.48 19.06 -6.22
C VAL A 152 -10.72 19.34 -7.06
N GLN A 153 -10.98 18.53 -8.07
CA GLN A 153 -12.19 18.67 -8.90
C GLN A 153 -13.49 18.55 -8.09
N TRP A 154 -13.51 17.62 -7.12
CA TRP A 154 -14.64 17.45 -6.22
C TRP A 154 -14.84 18.68 -5.33
N LEU A 155 -13.76 19.23 -4.74
CA LEU A 155 -13.78 20.44 -3.91
C LEU A 155 -14.26 21.68 -4.70
N ASP A 156 -13.92 21.78 -5.98
CA ASP A 156 -14.40 22.88 -6.83
C ASP A 156 -15.90 22.75 -7.20
N SER A 157 -16.48 21.55 -7.01
CA SER A 157 -17.87 21.27 -7.36
C SER A 157 -18.86 21.46 -6.21
N VAL A 158 -18.40 21.53 -4.95
CA VAL A 158 -19.25 21.52 -3.75
C VAL A 158 -19.70 22.89 -3.28
#